data_AF-A0AAV3K4J9-F1
#
_entry.id   AF-A0AAV3K4J9-F1
#
_cell.length_a   1.000
_cell.length_b   1.000
_cell.length_c   1.000
_cell.angle_alpha   90.00
_cell.angle_beta   90.00
_cell.angle_gamma   90.00
#
_symmetry.space_group_name_H-M   'P 1'
#
loop_
_entity.id
_entity.type
_entity.pdbx_description
1 polymer ?
#
loop_
_entity_poly.entity_id
_entity_poly.type
_entity_poly.pdbx_seq_one_letter_code
_entity_poly.pdbx_strand_id
1 'polypeptide(L)'
;MPLLSIQQLQKSFAQSHILQGIDLDVEQGEVVVILGPSGCGKSTLLRCINGLEPIQGGEIRLKGSGVLGKDVDWTNARQKIGMVFQNYELFGHMNVIDNILLGPLKVQKRHRDEAEQVADELLKRVGLFERKLDYPRQLSGGQKQRIAIVRSLVMQPQVILLDEITAALDPEMVREVLDV
;
A
#
# COMPACT_ATOMS: atom_id res chain seq x y z
N MET A 1 11.96 15.72 11.13
CA MET A 1 10.86 14.94 11.73
C MET A 1 10.41 13.97 10.67
N PRO A 2 10.49 12.66 10.96
CA PRO A 2 10.22 11.60 10.01
C PRO A 2 8.78 11.68 9.48
N LEU A 3 8.59 11.20 8.26
CA LEU A 3 7.27 11.07 7.64
C LEU A 3 6.45 10.02 8.38
N LEU A 4 7.03 8.83 8.61
CA LEU A 4 6.45 7.75 9.39
C LEU A 4 7.36 7.45 10.58
N SER A 5 6.80 7.41 11.79
CA SER A 5 7.53 7.03 13.00
C SER A 5 6.81 5.92 13.72
N ILE A 6 7.53 4.89 14.11
CA ILE A 6 7.07 3.74 14.87
C ILE A 6 7.86 3.74 16.17
N GLN A 7 7.17 3.73 17.31
CA GLN A 7 7.79 3.77 18.62
C GLN A 7 7.30 2.61 19.48
N GLN A 8 8.23 1.77 19.91
CA GLN A 8 8.00 0.65 20.82
C GLN A 8 6.83 -0.26 20.40
N LEU A 9 6.69 -0.50 19.10
CA LEU A 9 5.55 -1.24 18.56
C LEU A 9 5.56 -2.70 19.03
N GLN A 10 4.46 -3.11 19.64
CA GLN A 10 4.27 -4.46 20.15
C GLN A 10 3.05 -5.12 19.51
N LYS A 11 3.24 -6.36 19.05
CA LYS A 11 2.19 -7.19 18.47
C LYS A 11 2.31 -8.63 18.94
N SER A 12 1.21 -9.17 19.46
CA SER A 12 1.09 -10.56 19.89
C SER A 12 -0.16 -11.20 19.29
N PHE A 13 -0.09 -12.51 19.02
CA PHE A 13 -1.24 -13.35 18.72
C PHE A 13 -1.32 -14.44 19.77
N ALA A 14 -2.40 -14.44 20.57
CA ALA A 14 -2.50 -15.29 21.76
C ALA A 14 -1.25 -15.16 22.64
N GLN A 15 -0.50 -16.24 22.85
CA GLN A 15 0.72 -16.26 23.66
C GLN A 15 2.01 -15.96 22.86
N SER A 16 1.91 -15.77 21.54
CA SER A 16 3.07 -15.56 20.68
C SER A 16 3.36 -14.07 20.49
N HIS A 17 4.51 -13.61 20.98
CA HIS A 17 5.00 -12.24 20.80
C HIS A 17 5.72 -12.10 19.45
N ILE A 18 5.07 -11.47 18.47
CA ILE A 18 5.57 -11.34 17.10
C ILE A 18 6.44 -10.11 16.94
N LEU A 19 5.98 -8.94 17.41
CA LEU A 19 6.74 -7.70 17.42
C LEU A 19 6.97 -7.30 18.88
N GLN A 20 8.23 -7.08 19.26
CA GLN A 20 8.66 -6.96 20.65
C GLN A 20 9.30 -5.61 20.94
N GLY A 21 8.63 -4.51 20.57
CA GLY A 21 9.15 -3.16 20.76
C GLY A 21 10.00 -2.71 19.57
N ILE A 22 9.38 -2.62 18.39
CA ILE A 22 10.05 -2.12 17.19
C ILE A 22 10.02 -0.59 17.17
N ASP A 23 11.20 0.01 16.98
CA ASP A 23 11.37 1.42 16.65
C ASP A 23 11.82 1.55 15.19
N LEU A 24 11.20 2.45 14.44
CA LEU A 24 11.54 2.73 13.05
C LEU A 24 11.09 4.13 12.67
N ASP A 25 12.00 4.93 12.13
CA ASP A 25 11.71 6.21 11.52
C ASP A 25 11.98 6.13 10.02
N VAL A 26 11.08 6.70 9.22
CA VAL A 26 11.19 6.78 7.76
C VAL A 26 10.99 8.22 7.34
N GLU A 27 12.00 8.79 6.67
CA GLU A 27 11.97 10.15 6.15
C GLU A 27 11.23 10.23 4.81
N GLN A 28 10.83 11.45 4.42
CA GLN A 28 10.15 11.66 3.15
C GLN A 28 11.07 11.34 1.96
N GLY A 29 10.60 10.51 1.04
CA GLY A 29 11.38 10.04 -0.11
C GLY A 29 12.35 8.90 0.21
N GLU A 30 12.41 8.46 1.46
CA GLU A 30 13.24 7.32 1.85
C GLU A 30 12.61 6.00 1.41
N VAL A 31 13.45 5.10 0.89
CA VAL A 31 13.06 3.73 0.54
C VAL A 31 13.69 2.78 1.55
N VAL A 32 12.85 2.18 2.40
CA VAL A 32 13.27 1.24 3.45
C VAL A 32 12.94 -0.19 3.03
N VAL A 33 13.94 -1.07 3.09
CA VAL A 33 13.78 -2.49 2.81
C VAL A 33 13.88 -3.29 4.11
N ILE A 34 12.84 -4.06 4.42
CA ILE A 34 12.80 -4.93 5.60
C ILE A 34 13.11 -6.37 5.18
N LEU A 35 14.24 -6.89 5.64
CA LEU A 35 14.69 -8.26 5.37
C LEU A 35 14.62 -9.13 6.64
N GLY A 36 14.41 -10.42 6.46
CA GLY A 36 14.40 -11.39 7.55
C GLY A 36 13.77 -12.72 7.16
N PRO A 37 13.99 -13.78 7.96
CA PRO A 37 13.47 -15.12 7.68
C PRO A 37 11.94 -15.15 7.62
N SER A 38 11.38 -16.22 7.02
CA SER A 38 9.94 -16.43 7.05
C SER A 38 9.45 -16.53 8.51
N GLY A 39 8.29 -15.92 8.80
CA GLY A 39 7.70 -15.91 10.13
C GLY A 39 8.25 -14.87 11.12
N CYS A 40 9.26 -14.06 10.76
CA CYS A 40 9.81 -13.06 11.69
C CYS A 40 8.94 -11.80 11.91
N GLY A 41 7.74 -11.74 11.31
CA GLY A 41 6.79 -10.66 11.54
C GLY A 41 6.81 -9.49 10.55
N LYS A 42 7.49 -9.60 9.40
CA LYS A 42 7.54 -8.52 8.36
C LYS A 42 6.16 -8.08 7.88
N SER A 43 5.37 -9.02 7.37
CA SER A 43 4.00 -8.73 6.92
C SER A 43 3.11 -8.26 8.08
N THR A 44 3.33 -8.78 9.29
CA THR A 44 2.64 -8.31 10.50
C THR A 44 2.94 -6.84 10.79
N LEU A 45 4.20 -6.42 10.69
CA LEU A 45 4.62 -5.02 10.84
C LEU A 45 3.90 -4.12 9.82
N LEU A 46 3.93 -4.48 8.54
CA LEU A 46 3.24 -3.70 7.49
C LEU A 46 1.73 -3.61 7.74
N ARG A 47 1.10 -4.70 8.17
CA ARG A 47 -0.34 -4.72 8.51
C ARG A 47 -0.65 -3.87 9.74
N CYS A 48 0.24 -3.80 10.73
CA CYS A 48 0.09 -2.88 11.87
C CYS A 48 0.20 -1.41 11.43
N ILE A 49 1.15 -1.08 10.54
CA ILE A 49 1.29 0.28 9.99
C ILE A 49 0.01 0.74 9.27
N ASN A 50 -0.62 -0.15 8.51
CA ASN A 50 -1.87 0.16 7.79
C ASN A 50 -3.15 -0.08 8.62
N GLY A 51 -3.02 -0.40 9.91
CA GLY A 51 -4.13 -0.67 10.82
C GLY A 51 -5.02 -1.84 10.41
N LEU A 52 -4.48 -2.81 9.68
CA LEU A 52 -5.13 -4.08 9.36
C LEU A 52 -4.98 -5.09 10.52
N GLU A 53 -4.00 -4.86 11.39
CA GLU A 53 -3.77 -5.63 12.61
C GLU A 53 -3.69 -4.69 13.82
N PRO A 54 -4.46 -4.93 14.89
CA PRO A 54 -4.38 -4.11 16.10
C PRO A 54 -3.07 -4.36 16.84
N ILE A 55 -2.54 -3.30 17.45
CA ILE A 55 -1.30 -3.30 18.23
C ILE A 55 -1.60 -3.46 19.72
N GLN A 56 -0.68 -4.02 20.50
CA GLN A 56 -0.83 -4.17 21.96
C GLN A 56 -0.03 -3.14 22.75
N GLY A 57 0.90 -2.45 22.10
CA GLY A 57 1.73 -1.44 22.72
C GLY A 57 2.49 -0.62 21.68
N GLY A 58 3.02 0.51 22.13
CA GLY A 58 3.65 1.49 21.26
C GLY A 58 2.64 2.30 20.46
N GLU A 59 3.15 3.01 19.47
CA GLU A 59 2.36 3.87 18.60
C GLU A 59 3.01 4.02 17.22
N ILE A 60 2.18 4.39 16.25
CA ILE A 60 2.60 4.69 14.89
C ILE A 60 2.12 6.11 14.60
N ARG A 61 3.02 6.99 14.17
CA ARG A 61 2.74 8.39 13.84
C ARG A 61 3.01 8.66 12.37
N LEU A 62 2.14 9.45 11.75
CA LEU A 62 2.33 9.99 10.40
C LEU A 62 2.41 11.51 10.48
N LYS A 63 3.45 12.09 9.88
CA LYS A 63 3.67 13.54 9.86
C LYS A 63 2.42 14.27 9.34
N GLY A 64 2.01 15.32 10.07
CA GLY A 64 0.79 16.07 9.76
C GLY A 64 -0.53 15.38 10.09
N SER A 65 -0.51 14.14 10.62
CA SER A 65 -1.72 13.42 11.07
C SER A 65 -1.69 12.99 12.53
N GLY A 66 -0.51 12.90 13.17
CA GLY A 66 -0.37 12.45 14.55
C GLY A 66 -0.37 10.92 14.67
N VAL A 67 -0.80 10.40 15.82
CA VAL A 67 -0.89 8.97 16.10
C VAL A 67 -2.04 8.33 15.33
N LEU A 68 -1.73 7.32 14.52
CA LEU A 68 -2.71 6.58 13.72
C LEU A 68 -3.65 5.76 14.60
N GLY A 69 -4.95 5.85 14.34
CA GLY A 69 -5.99 5.19 15.14
C GLY A 69 -6.35 5.94 16.44
N LYS A 70 -5.67 7.04 16.76
CA LYS A 70 -5.94 7.88 17.93
C LYS A 70 -6.22 9.33 17.56
N ASP A 71 -5.24 10.02 16.97
CA ASP A 71 -5.37 11.42 16.55
C ASP A 71 -6.03 11.52 15.15
N VAL A 72 -5.83 10.48 14.33
CA VAL A 72 -6.52 10.29 13.04
C VAL A 72 -7.18 8.92 13.03
N ASP A 73 -8.45 8.85 12.64
CA ASP A 73 -9.15 7.57 12.51
C ASP A 73 -8.61 6.75 11.32
N TRP A 74 -8.84 5.44 11.36
CA TRP A 74 -8.31 4.53 10.34
C TRP A 74 -8.87 4.76 8.93
N THR A 75 -10.07 5.32 8.77
CA THR A 75 -10.62 5.63 7.45
C THR A 75 -9.83 6.74 6.78
N ASN A 76 -9.44 7.77 7.55
CA ASN A 76 -8.59 8.84 7.06
C ASN A 76 -7.11 8.45 6.96
N ALA A 77 -6.60 7.64 7.88
CA ALA A 77 -5.22 7.16 7.85
C ALA A 77 -4.93 6.30 6.60
N ARG A 78 -5.82 5.36 6.25
CA ARG A 78 -5.65 4.45 5.10
C ARG A 78 -5.73 5.14 3.74
N GLN A 79 -6.24 6.37 3.67
CA GLN A 79 -6.16 7.16 2.44
C GLN A 79 -4.75 7.74 2.22
N LYS A 80 -3.96 7.89 3.29
CA LYS A 80 -2.58 8.41 3.25
C LYS A 80 -1.53 7.29 3.19
N ILE A 81 -1.93 6.04 3.41
CA ILE A 81 -1.04 4.88 3.42
C ILE A 81 -1.58 3.85 2.43
N GLY A 82 -0.87 3.69 1.32
CA GLY A 82 -1.15 2.66 0.32
C GLY A 82 -0.50 1.34 0.71
N MET A 83 -1.14 0.21 0.40
CA MET A 83 -0.57 -1.12 0.63
C MET A 83 -0.79 -2.02 -0.57
N VAL A 84 0.27 -2.68 -1.01
CA VAL A 84 0.24 -3.71 -2.06
C VAL A 84 0.61 -5.04 -1.43
N PHE A 85 -0.32 -5.98 -1.44
CA PHE A 85 -0.15 -7.32 -0.87
C PHE A 85 0.54 -8.26 -1.86
N GLN A 86 1.12 -9.34 -1.31
CA GLN A 86 1.71 -10.45 -2.07
C GLN A 86 0.75 -11.06 -3.08
N ASN A 87 -0.51 -11.29 -2.67
CA ASN A 87 -1.59 -11.66 -3.58
C ASN A 87 -2.27 -10.37 -4.01
N TYR A 88 -2.24 -10.01 -5.28
CA TYR A 88 -2.62 -8.69 -5.81
C TYR A 88 -4.08 -8.22 -5.54
N GLU A 89 -4.89 -9.02 -4.84
CA GLU A 89 -6.27 -8.78 -4.38
C GLU A 89 -7.15 -7.94 -5.33
N LEU A 90 -7.12 -8.23 -6.63
CA LEU A 90 -8.00 -7.59 -7.61
C LEU A 90 -9.40 -8.21 -7.55
N PHE A 91 -10.44 -7.38 -7.64
CA PHE A 91 -11.82 -7.82 -7.70
C PHE A 91 -12.10 -8.47 -9.06
N GLY A 92 -12.25 -9.80 -9.07
CA GLY A 92 -12.41 -10.59 -10.30
C GLY A 92 -13.66 -10.29 -11.13
N HIS A 93 -14.66 -9.64 -10.53
CA HIS A 93 -15.92 -9.23 -11.18
C HIS A 93 -15.88 -7.79 -11.73
N MET A 94 -14.78 -7.06 -11.53
CA MET A 94 -14.56 -5.72 -12.05
C MET A 94 -13.46 -5.76 -13.12
N ASN A 95 -13.53 -4.87 -14.11
CA ASN A 95 -12.41 -4.65 -15.04
C ASN A 95 -11.26 -3.89 -14.35
N VAL A 96 -10.16 -3.66 -15.06
CA VAL A 96 -8.97 -2.97 -14.53
C VAL A 96 -9.29 -1.55 -14.06
N ILE A 97 -10.00 -0.73 -14.86
CA ILE A 97 -10.26 0.65 -14.46
C ILE A 97 -11.18 0.74 -13.25
N ASP A 98 -12.22 -0.09 -13.19
CA ASP A 98 -13.15 -0.10 -12.05
C ASP A 98 -12.46 -0.59 -10.77
N ASN A 99 -11.49 -1.53 -10.89
CA ASN A 99 -10.62 -1.91 -9.79
C ASN A 99 -9.80 -0.73 -9.26
N ILE A 100 -9.24 0.08 -10.15
CA ILE A 100 -8.39 1.23 -9.80
C ILE A 100 -9.23 2.36 -9.20
N LEU A 101 -10.37 2.71 -9.81
CA LEU A 101 -11.20 3.85 -9.42
C LEU A 101 -12.06 3.62 -8.18
N LEU A 102 -12.21 2.37 -7.70
CA LEU A 102 -13.07 2.07 -6.56
C LEU A 102 -12.74 2.92 -5.32
N GLY A 103 -11.46 3.04 -4.97
CA GLY A 103 -10.99 3.83 -3.83
C GLY A 103 -11.26 5.33 -3.99
N PRO A 104 -10.73 5.97 -5.06
CA PRO A 104 -10.93 7.40 -5.32
C PRO A 104 -12.41 7.82 -5.34
N LEU A 105 -13.27 7.02 -5.97
CA LEU A 105 -14.70 7.35 -6.08
C LEU A 105 -15.45 7.10 -4.78
N LYS A 106 -15.24 5.95 -4.15
CA LYS A 106 -16.05 5.53 -3.01
C LYS A 106 -15.62 6.19 -1.71
N VAL A 107 -14.31 6.35 -1.51
CA VAL A 107 -13.72 6.83 -0.25
C VAL A 107 -13.37 8.31 -0.35
N GLN A 108 -12.59 8.72 -1.37
CA GLN A 108 -12.17 10.13 -1.53
C GLN A 108 -13.26 11.01 -2.14
N LYS A 109 -14.34 10.40 -2.69
CA LYS A 109 -15.44 11.12 -3.36
C LYS A 109 -14.97 12.01 -4.51
N ARG A 110 -13.87 11.63 -5.18
CA ARG A 110 -13.34 12.35 -6.34
C ARG A 110 -14.27 12.20 -7.54
N HIS A 111 -14.21 13.15 -8.46
CA HIS A 111 -14.92 13.04 -9.72
C HIS A 111 -14.29 11.94 -10.59
N ARG A 112 -15.12 11.19 -11.31
CA ARG A 112 -14.66 10.08 -12.14
C ARG A 112 -13.66 10.52 -13.20
N ASP A 113 -13.98 11.57 -13.93
CA ASP A 113 -13.14 12.05 -15.03
C ASP A 113 -11.73 12.42 -14.54
N GLU A 114 -11.63 13.06 -13.38
CA GLU A 114 -10.35 13.43 -12.74
C GLU A 114 -9.57 12.19 -12.27
N ALA A 115 -10.22 11.26 -11.57
CA ALA A 115 -9.56 10.05 -11.08
C ALA A 115 -9.14 9.12 -12.23
N GLU A 116 -9.93 9.08 -13.30
CA GLU A 116 -9.66 8.29 -14.51
C GLU A 116 -8.48 8.86 -15.31
N GLN A 117 -8.32 10.18 -15.38
CA GLN A 117 -7.12 10.81 -15.96
C GLN A 117 -5.85 10.37 -15.25
N VAL A 118 -5.83 10.42 -13.91
CA VAL A 118 -4.68 9.98 -13.11
C VAL A 118 -4.43 8.47 -13.30
N ALA A 119 -5.48 7.66 -13.30
CA ALA A 119 -5.37 6.23 -13.55
C ALA A 119 -4.79 5.93 -14.94
N ASP A 120 -5.19 6.68 -15.96
CA ASP A 120 -4.74 6.51 -17.33
C ASP A 120 -3.26 6.85 -17.51
N GLU A 121 -2.79 7.91 -16.87
CA GLU A 121 -1.36 8.27 -16.83
C GLU A 121 -0.53 7.17 -16.19
N LEU A 122 -0.96 6.67 -15.03
CA LEU A 122 -0.29 5.58 -14.32
C LEU A 122 -0.31 4.28 -15.13
N LEU A 123 -1.43 3.94 -15.77
CA LEU A 123 -1.55 2.77 -16.65
C LEU A 123 -0.64 2.86 -17.88
N LYS A 124 -0.46 4.06 -18.46
CA LYS A 124 0.50 4.29 -19.56
C LYS A 124 1.93 4.06 -19.10
N ARG A 125 2.32 4.60 -17.93
CA ARG A 125 3.66 4.41 -17.34
C ARG A 125 3.99 2.93 -17.15
N VAL A 126 3.02 2.12 -16.71
CA VAL A 126 3.24 0.67 -16.52
C VAL A 126 2.99 -0.19 -17.76
N GLY A 127 2.68 0.42 -18.92
CA GLY A 127 2.44 -0.27 -20.18
C GLY A 127 1.15 -1.10 -20.24
N LEU A 128 0.11 -0.72 -19.48
CA LEU A 128 -1.16 -1.46 -19.38
C LEU A 128 -2.39 -0.64 -19.72
N PHE A 129 -2.22 0.55 -20.32
CA PHE A 129 -3.33 1.40 -20.75
C PHE A 129 -4.30 0.69 -21.70
N GLU A 130 -3.79 -0.02 -22.71
CA GLU A 130 -4.64 -0.78 -23.64
C GLU A 130 -5.41 -1.94 -22.98
N ARG A 131 -5.03 -2.33 -21.75
CA ARG A 131 -5.68 -3.39 -20.97
C ARG A 131 -6.69 -2.84 -19.94
N LYS A 132 -6.99 -1.54 -19.97
CA LYS A 132 -7.87 -0.84 -19.03
C LYS A 132 -9.27 -1.46 -18.88
N LEU A 133 -9.79 -2.07 -19.94
CA LEU A 133 -11.12 -2.71 -19.96
C LEU A 133 -11.08 -4.23 -19.75
N ASP A 134 -9.90 -4.83 -19.62
CA ASP A 134 -9.78 -6.26 -19.36
C ASP A 134 -10.19 -6.61 -17.93
N TYR A 135 -10.58 -7.86 -17.72
CA TYR A 135 -10.82 -8.42 -16.40
C TYR A 135 -9.56 -9.11 -15.85
N PRO A 136 -9.39 -9.22 -14.51
CA PRO A 136 -8.24 -9.87 -13.90
C PRO A 136 -7.89 -11.25 -14.47
N ARG A 137 -8.88 -12.06 -14.85
CA ARG A 137 -8.65 -13.39 -15.46
C ARG A 137 -7.90 -13.37 -16.79
N GLN A 138 -7.90 -12.25 -17.51
CA GLN A 138 -7.22 -12.07 -18.80
C GLN A 138 -5.76 -11.60 -18.64
N LEU A 139 -5.32 -11.35 -17.40
CA LEU A 139 -4.02 -10.77 -17.08
C LEU A 139 -3.05 -11.82 -16.53
N SER A 140 -1.77 -11.70 -16.89
CA SER A 140 -0.70 -12.47 -16.25
C SER A 140 -0.50 -12.03 -14.78
N GLY A 141 0.22 -12.83 -14.00
CA GLY A 141 0.54 -12.49 -12.61
C GLY A 141 1.22 -11.12 -12.46
N GLY A 142 2.28 -10.87 -13.25
CA GLY A 142 2.98 -9.58 -13.23
C GLY A 142 2.14 -8.40 -13.74
N GLN A 143 1.17 -8.63 -14.63
CA GLN A 143 0.23 -7.58 -15.02
C GLN A 143 -0.76 -7.24 -13.89
N LYS A 144 -1.29 -8.26 -13.19
CA LYS A 144 -2.14 -8.05 -12.01
C LYS A 144 -1.41 -7.27 -10.93
N GLN A 145 -0.14 -7.56 -10.73
CA GLN A 145 0.69 -6.84 -9.77
C GLN A 145 0.85 -5.37 -10.09
N ARG A 146 1.19 -5.05 -11.34
CA ARG A 146 1.28 -3.66 -11.79
C ARG A 146 -0.02 -2.91 -11.59
N ILE A 147 -1.16 -3.54 -11.88
CA ILE A 147 -2.47 -2.94 -11.63
C ILE A 147 -2.75 -2.74 -10.14
N ALA A 148 -2.34 -3.67 -9.28
CA ALA A 148 -2.45 -3.49 -7.83
C ALA A 148 -1.61 -2.31 -7.32
N ILE A 149 -0.43 -2.08 -7.90
CA ILE A 149 0.37 -0.89 -7.58
C ILE A 149 -0.31 0.38 -8.08
N VAL A 150 -0.79 0.42 -9.33
CA VAL A 150 -1.55 1.57 -9.86
C VAL A 150 -2.78 1.88 -9.00
N ARG A 151 -3.52 0.85 -8.56
CA ARG A 151 -4.65 0.99 -7.64
C ARG A 151 -4.26 1.60 -6.30
N SER A 152 -3.07 1.32 -5.80
CA SER A 152 -2.53 1.96 -4.60
C SER A 152 -2.15 3.42 -4.87
N LEU A 153 -1.47 3.68 -5.99
CA LEU A 153 -0.96 5.01 -6.36
C LEU A 153 -2.05 6.03 -6.71
N VAL A 154 -3.15 5.61 -7.33
CA VAL A 154 -4.24 6.52 -7.71
C VAL A 154 -4.89 7.20 -6.49
N MET A 155 -4.76 6.59 -5.30
CA MET A 155 -5.18 7.17 -4.02
C MET A 155 -4.29 8.34 -3.57
N GLN A 156 -3.15 8.56 -4.23
CA GLN A 156 -2.13 9.55 -3.86
C GLN A 156 -1.67 9.44 -2.40
N PRO A 157 -1.24 8.23 -1.95
CA PRO A 157 -0.78 8.05 -0.59
C PRO A 157 0.55 8.76 -0.33
N GLN A 158 0.82 9.10 0.93
CA GLN A 158 2.10 9.64 1.38
C GLN A 158 3.13 8.52 1.62
N VAL A 159 2.66 7.33 1.99
CA VAL A 159 3.49 6.14 2.27
C VAL A 159 2.94 4.97 1.48
N ILE A 160 3.82 4.18 0.86
CA ILE A 160 3.44 2.95 0.16
C ILE A 160 4.15 1.78 0.84
N LEU A 161 3.36 0.79 1.26
CA LEU A 161 3.83 -0.45 1.86
C LEU A 161 3.76 -1.57 0.83
N LEU A 162 4.86 -2.27 0.62
CA LEU A 162 4.97 -3.32 -0.38
C LEU A 162 5.35 -4.64 0.30
N ASP A 163 4.42 -5.59 0.34
CA ASP A 163 4.60 -6.88 1.02
C ASP A 163 4.97 -7.97 -0.01
N GLU A 164 6.26 -8.31 -0.08
CA GLU A 164 6.84 -9.35 -0.96
C GLU A 164 6.55 -9.20 -2.46
N ILE A 165 6.56 -7.97 -2.98
CA ILE A 165 6.28 -7.70 -4.39
C ILE A 165 7.43 -8.09 -5.36
N THR A 166 8.63 -8.38 -4.86
CA THR A 166 9.84 -8.51 -5.69
C THR A 166 9.90 -9.79 -6.51
N ALA A 167 9.02 -10.77 -6.31
CA ALA A 167 9.05 -12.02 -7.05
C ALA A 167 8.59 -11.90 -8.53
N ALA A 168 7.97 -10.79 -8.93
CA ALA A 168 7.33 -10.67 -10.25
C ALA A 168 7.47 -9.30 -10.94
N LEU A 169 8.37 -8.43 -10.45
CA LEU A 169 8.68 -7.13 -11.08
C LEU A 169 10.16 -7.03 -11.46
N ASP A 170 10.40 -6.58 -12.68
CA ASP A 170 11.71 -6.14 -13.17
C ASP A 170 12.15 -4.89 -12.37
N PRO A 171 13.39 -4.82 -11.84
CA PRO A 171 13.89 -3.67 -11.09
C PRO A 171 13.71 -2.30 -11.77
N GLU A 172 13.73 -2.26 -13.11
CA GLU A 172 13.47 -1.03 -13.88
C GLU A 172 12.03 -0.53 -13.69
N MET A 173 11.04 -1.42 -13.69
CA MET A 173 9.62 -1.07 -13.50
C MET A 173 9.33 -0.58 -12.08
N VAL A 174 10.01 -1.11 -11.06
CA VAL A 174 9.85 -0.62 -9.68
C VAL A 174 10.28 0.85 -9.61
N ARG A 175 11.35 1.22 -10.33
CA ARG A 175 11.83 2.59 -10.42
C ARG A 175 10.88 3.50 -11.20
N GLU A 176 10.40 3.04 -12.36
CA GLU A 176 9.41 3.78 -13.18
C GLU A 176 8.09 4.07 -12.47
N VAL A 177 7.75 3.27 -11.44
CA VAL A 177 6.51 3.41 -10.67
C VAL A 177 6.71 4.18 -9.36
N LEU A 178 7.93 4.15 -8.79
CA LEU A 178 8.27 4.83 -7.53
C LEU A 178 8.95 6.20 -7.72
N ASP A 179 9.49 6.52 -8.90
CA ASP A 179 9.92 7.87 -9.25
C ASP A 179 8.65 8.74 -9.47
N VAL A 180 8.05 9.18 -8.36
CA VAL A 180 6.90 10.10 -8.28
C VAL A 180 7.24 11.24 -7.33
#